data_AF-A0A9D8GB81-F1
#
_entry.id   AF-A0A9D8GB81-F1
#
_cell.length_a   1.000
_cell.length_b   1.000
_cell.length_c   1.000
_cell.angle_alpha   90.00
_cell.angle_beta   90.00
_cell.angle_gamma   90.00
#
_symmetry.space_group_name_H-M   'P 1'
#
loop_
_entity.id
_entity.type
_entity.pdbx_description
1 polymer ?
#
loop_
_entity_poly.entity_id
_entity_poly.type
_entity_poly.pdbx_seq_one_letter_code
_entity_poly.pdbx_strand_id
1 'polypeptide(L)'
;MKKNMLFTLSIILTFSGWSQNYDPIKTLVMINQLEKAKADLDKSFTNAKYTSKPEAFILKTVVYASVANMDGKKDTPAAAQLIEEADAAFTKYRELDPALSLISEPIYQNGIIMLYTNYYSFGYSEYTNKTYEKALEKLKKAIHYSDLLIKQKMLISTLDTNVLILAAITAETGGFKDDAAAYYAKLADAKVGGDGYEGVYRYLVTYHFGKKKMDSFEKYKKLGKEVFPKSDYFDFDKVDFAAGLVNTFTEKIVAIDEVLASDPTNFKANQVLGEIIYDTLNPSDEKGMVLPENFNELEKKMIDAFTRSSKTRPDYEIPLLYIGDHYINKASRIEEKRNKHAQDMKARTKPGTMASKEDVAKRDALDREYGETLELAKDPYLAAAVIFANRAAEKELESRDKQQYRKVASYLSDIYGLKKIMANKAKNLTDKTKWEAEEKKWNDRYESIKN
;
A
#
# COMPACT_ATOMS: atom_id res chain seq x y z
N MET A 1 13.75 -58.56 90.25
CA MET A 1 14.01 -59.00 88.87
C MET A 1 13.33 -58.06 87.88
N LYS A 2 14.19 -57.29 87.20
CA LYS A 2 14.11 -56.55 85.91
C LYS A 2 12.73 -56.17 85.34
N LYS A 3 12.38 -54.89 85.50
CA LYS A 3 11.56 -54.11 84.57
C LYS A 3 12.46 -53.68 83.40
N ASN A 4 12.08 -54.03 82.17
CA ASN A 4 12.77 -53.58 80.97
C ASN A 4 12.15 -52.26 80.47
N MET A 5 13.00 -51.25 80.34
CA MET A 5 12.77 -50.00 79.62
C MET A 5 14.05 -49.68 78.83
N LEU A 6 13.93 -48.80 77.83
CA LEU A 6 14.96 -48.14 77.01
C LEU A 6 15.34 -48.80 75.67
N PHE A 7 15.50 -48.08 74.54
CA PHE A 7 15.28 -46.66 74.19
C PHE A 7 15.28 -46.54 72.65
N THR A 8 14.48 -45.64 72.10
CA THR A 8 14.44 -45.27 70.67
C THR A 8 15.60 -44.33 70.35
N LEU A 9 16.42 -44.67 69.36
CA LEU A 9 17.52 -43.83 68.88
C LEU A 9 17.03 -42.99 67.68
N SER A 10 16.68 -41.73 67.93
CA SER A 10 16.45 -40.73 66.89
C SER A 10 17.80 -40.21 66.38
N ILE A 11 18.16 -40.56 65.14
CA ILE A 11 19.30 -39.94 64.45
C ILE A 11 18.83 -38.63 63.85
N ILE A 12 19.27 -37.52 64.45
CA ILE A 12 19.21 -36.19 63.86
C ILE A 12 20.39 -36.08 62.88
N LEU A 13 20.10 -36.15 61.58
CA LEU A 13 21.04 -35.75 60.53
C LEU A 13 21.08 -34.22 60.46
N THR A 14 22.13 -33.63 61.03
CA THR A 14 22.47 -32.21 60.84
C THR A 14 23.00 -32.00 59.42
N PHE A 15 22.13 -31.53 58.52
CA PHE A 15 22.52 -31.03 57.19
C PHE A 15 23.12 -29.62 57.30
N SER A 16 24.40 -29.53 57.66
CA SER A 16 25.18 -28.31 57.56
C SER A 16 26.30 -28.52 56.54
N GLY A 17 25.98 -28.30 55.25
CA GLY A 17 26.97 -28.37 54.16
C GLY A 17 26.47 -28.08 52.74
N TRP A 18 25.17 -27.83 52.54
CA TRP A 18 24.56 -27.75 51.20
C TRP A 18 24.51 -26.35 50.56
N SER A 19 25.09 -25.32 51.17
CA SER A 19 24.78 -23.92 50.79
C SER A 19 25.40 -23.42 49.47
N GLN A 20 26.10 -24.25 48.69
CA GLN A 20 26.76 -23.84 47.44
C GLN A 20 26.73 -24.88 46.31
N ASN A 21 26.15 -26.08 46.51
CA ASN A 21 26.18 -27.12 45.49
C ASN A 21 24.90 -27.13 44.64
N TYR A 22 25.03 -26.83 43.34
CA TYR A 22 23.94 -26.86 42.37
C TYR A 22 23.71 -28.26 41.76
N ASP A 23 24.70 -29.15 41.84
CA ASP A 23 24.71 -30.47 41.19
C ASP A 23 23.53 -31.39 41.56
N PRO A 24 23.03 -31.43 42.82
CA PRO A 24 21.88 -32.26 43.15
C PRO A 24 20.63 -31.88 42.34
N ILE A 25 20.34 -30.58 42.22
CA ILE A 25 19.20 -30.09 41.44
C ILE A 25 19.45 -30.29 39.94
N LYS A 26 20.66 -30.04 39.46
CA LYS A 26 21.05 -30.32 38.06
C LYS A 26 20.83 -31.80 37.70
N THR A 27 21.23 -32.71 38.60
CA THR A 27 21.03 -34.15 38.44
C THR A 27 19.54 -34.48 38.32
N LEU A 28 18.70 -33.92 39.19
CA LEU A 28 17.24 -34.11 39.14
C LEU A 28 16.64 -33.62 37.81
N VAL A 29 17.10 -32.49 37.27
CA VAL A 29 16.71 -32.01 35.94
C VAL A 29 17.14 -33.01 34.86
N MET A 30 18.39 -33.47 34.87
CA MET A 30 18.92 -34.41 33.87
C MET A 30 18.20 -35.75 33.84
N ILE A 31 17.72 -36.24 34.98
CA ILE A 31 16.94 -37.48 35.07
C ILE A 31 15.41 -37.25 34.98
N ASN A 32 15.00 -36.06 34.55
CA ASN A 32 13.60 -35.65 34.35
C ASN A 32 12.72 -35.72 35.62
N GLN A 33 13.30 -35.64 36.83
CA GLN A 33 12.55 -35.54 38.09
C GLN A 33 12.21 -34.06 38.39
N LEU A 34 11.50 -33.41 37.47
CA LEU A 34 11.32 -31.96 37.42
C LEU A 34 10.55 -31.38 38.63
N GLU A 35 9.54 -32.09 39.14
CA GLU A 35 8.80 -31.62 40.32
C GLU A 35 9.66 -31.61 41.59
N LYS A 36 10.49 -32.66 41.77
CA LYS A 36 11.45 -32.72 42.86
C LYS A 36 12.55 -31.68 42.69
N ALA A 37 13.06 -31.50 41.47
CA ALA A 37 14.02 -30.46 41.15
C ALA A 37 13.49 -29.08 41.56
N LYS A 38 12.22 -28.78 41.26
CA LYS A 38 11.57 -27.54 41.67
C LYS A 38 11.44 -27.43 43.19
N ALA A 39 10.97 -28.47 43.87
CA ALA A 39 10.83 -28.46 45.32
C ALA A 39 12.18 -28.20 46.03
N ASP A 40 13.25 -28.87 45.59
CA ASP A 40 14.58 -28.72 46.15
C ASP A 40 15.20 -27.36 45.81
N LEU A 41 14.96 -26.85 44.61
CA LEU A 41 15.34 -25.52 44.19
C LEU A 41 14.65 -24.44 45.04
N ASP A 42 13.33 -24.53 45.22
CA ASP A 42 12.55 -23.56 45.99
C ASP A 42 13.03 -23.50 47.45
N LYS A 43 13.32 -24.67 48.03
CA LYS A 43 13.95 -24.76 49.36
C LYS A 43 15.32 -24.09 49.39
N SER A 44 16.15 -24.34 48.38
CA SER A 44 17.51 -23.77 48.27
C SER A 44 17.49 -22.27 48.06
N PHE A 45 16.48 -21.73 47.38
CA PHE A 45 16.30 -20.30 47.13
C PHE A 45 16.00 -19.47 48.37
N THR A 46 15.68 -20.10 49.51
CA THR A 46 15.58 -19.43 50.82
C THR A 46 16.95 -19.07 51.42
N ASN A 47 18.04 -19.61 50.88
CA ASN A 47 19.40 -19.40 51.38
C ASN A 47 20.11 -18.29 50.61
N ALA A 48 20.48 -17.20 51.29
CA ALA A 48 21.17 -16.06 50.70
C ALA A 48 22.53 -16.41 50.05
N LYS A 49 23.23 -17.43 50.54
CA LYS A 49 24.49 -17.87 49.90
C LYS A 49 24.22 -18.54 48.55
N TYR A 50 23.14 -19.32 48.45
CA TYR A 50 22.75 -20.00 47.22
C TYR A 50 22.38 -18.98 46.13
N THR A 51 21.58 -17.97 46.48
CA THR A 51 21.13 -16.92 45.56
C THR A 51 22.17 -15.81 45.30
N SER A 52 23.37 -15.92 45.86
CA SER A 52 24.46 -14.94 45.63
C SER A 52 25.21 -15.12 44.30
N LYS A 53 24.98 -16.24 43.60
CA LYS A 53 25.68 -16.59 42.35
C LYS A 53 24.74 -16.60 41.15
N PRO A 54 25.25 -16.27 39.96
CA PRO A 54 24.47 -16.31 38.73
C PRO A 54 23.88 -17.71 38.44
N GLU A 55 24.61 -18.78 38.77
CA GLU A 55 24.17 -20.17 38.53
C GLU A 55 22.81 -20.50 39.15
N ALA A 56 22.49 -19.94 40.32
CA ALA A 56 21.20 -20.15 40.97
C ALA A 56 20.03 -19.69 40.08
N PHE A 57 20.19 -18.55 39.43
CA PHE A 57 19.13 -17.92 38.66
C PHE A 57 18.94 -18.60 37.30
N ILE A 58 20.02 -18.96 36.61
CA ILE A 58 19.90 -19.71 35.36
C ILE A 58 19.40 -21.15 35.60
N LEU A 59 19.77 -21.78 36.72
CA LEU A 59 19.19 -23.06 37.11
C LEU A 59 17.69 -22.93 37.42
N LYS A 60 17.27 -21.83 38.06
CA LYS A 60 15.85 -21.54 38.27
C LYS A 60 15.10 -21.38 36.95
N THR A 61 15.68 -20.69 35.97
CA THR A 61 15.13 -20.60 34.62
C THR A 61 14.89 -21.98 34.02
N VAL A 62 15.90 -22.87 34.03
CA VAL A 62 15.78 -24.23 33.48
C VAL A 62 14.68 -25.02 34.18
N VAL A 63 14.71 -25.08 35.51
CA VAL A 63 13.78 -25.90 36.29
C VAL A 63 12.34 -25.43 36.06
N TYR A 64 12.09 -24.13 36.17
CA TYR A 64 10.74 -23.60 36.07
C TYR A 64 10.19 -23.71 34.64
N ALA A 65 11.00 -23.41 33.63
CA ALA A 65 10.59 -23.57 32.23
C ALA A 65 10.36 -25.04 31.86
N SER A 66 11.13 -25.97 32.43
CA SER A 66 10.93 -27.41 32.23
C SER A 66 9.64 -27.89 32.90
N VAL A 67 9.36 -27.47 34.14
CA VAL A 67 8.11 -27.84 34.84
C VAL A 67 6.88 -27.29 34.11
N ALA A 68 6.96 -26.08 33.57
CA ALA A 68 5.87 -25.47 32.80
C ALA A 68 5.50 -26.29 31.54
N ASN A 69 6.47 -27.02 30.97
CA ASN A 69 6.29 -27.84 29.78
C ASN A 69 5.92 -29.31 30.05
N MET A 70 5.75 -29.70 31.32
CA MET A 70 5.31 -31.06 31.64
C MET A 70 3.92 -31.35 31.07
N ASP A 71 3.71 -32.59 30.64
CA ASP A 71 2.39 -33.09 30.24
C ASP A 71 1.36 -32.85 31.35
N GLY A 72 0.19 -32.32 30.97
CA GLY A 72 -0.87 -31.93 31.90
C GLY A 72 -0.67 -30.59 32.61
N LYS A 73 0.50 -29.94 32.48
CA LYS A 73 0.74 -28.57 32.95
C LYS A 73 0.86 -27.57 31.82
N LYS A 74 1.39 -27.98 30.67
CA LYS A 74 1.52 -27.13 29.49
C LYS A 74 0.20 -26.46 29.12
N ASP A 75 0.28 -25.22 28.64
CA ASP A 75 -0.87 -24.42 28.20
C ASP A 75 -1.89 -24.09 29.31
N THR A 76 -1.51 -24.20 30.59
CA THR A 76 -2.32 -23.76 31.74
C THR A 76 -1.89 -22.39 32.28
N PRO A 77 -2.74 -21.67 33.03
CA PRO A 77 -2.33 -20.43 33.72
C PRO A 77 -1.14 -20.64 34.67
N ALA A 78 -1.03 -21.82 35.29
CA ALA A 78 0.11 -22.15 36.16
C ALA A 78 1.42 -22.28 35.36
N ALA A 79 1.39 -22.87 34.16
CA ALA A 79 2.54 -22.88 33.28
C ALA A 79 2.93 -21.48 32.83
N ALA A 80 1.96 -20.62 32.49
CA ALA A 80 2.24 -19.23 32.15
C ALA A 80 2.95 -18.48 33.29
N GLN A 81 2.50 -18.66 34.54
CA GLN A 81 3.16 -18.08 35.71
C GLN A 81 4.61 -18.60 35.87
N LEU A 82 4.82 -19.91 35.76
CA LEU A 82 6.17 -20.50 35.87
C LEU A 82 7.12 -19.96 34.79
N ILE A 83 6.61 -19.70 33.59
CA ILE A 83 7.40 -19.11 32.50
C ILE A 83 7.77 -17.65 32.80
N GLU A 84 6.85 -16.84 33.33
CA GLU A 84 7.19 -15.47 33.76
C GLU A 84 8.22 -15.48 34.91
N GLU A 85 8.13 -16.42 35.86
CA GLU A 85 9.12 -16.56 36.93
C GLU A 85 10.48 -17.06 36.40
N ALA A 86 10.49 -17.91 35.37
CA ALA A 86 11.70 -18.35 34.68
C ALA A 86 12.36 -17.22 33.88
N ASP A 87 11.57 -16.37 33.21
CA ASP A 87 11.98 -15.17 32.47
C ASP A 87 12.60 -14.12 33.40
N ALA A 88 11.96 -13.88 34.55
CA ALA A 88 12.50 -13.00 35.60
C ALA A 88 13.81 -13.53 36.18
N ALA A 89 13.90 -14.84 36.44
CA ALA A 89 15.14 -15.48 36.89
C ALA A 89 16.25 -15.35 35.82
N PHE A 90 15.91 -15.51 34.55
CA PHE A 90 16.89 -15.38 33.47
C PHE A 90 17.39 -13.94 33.36
N THR A 91 16.49 -12.96 33.48
CA THR A 91 16.87 -11.55 33.53
C THR A 91 17.84 -11.28 34.69
N LYS A 92 17.57 -11.83 35.88
CA LYS A 92 18.49 -11.69 37.02
C LYS A 92 19.84 -12.37 36.80
N TYR A 93 19.86 -13.52 36.14
CA TYR A 93 21.10 -14.17 35.72
C TYR A 93 21.96 -13.23 34.86
N ARG A 94 21.36 -12.59 33.84
CA ARG A 94 22.07 -11.66 32.95
C ARG A 94 22.61 -10.42 33.65
N GLU A 95 21.94 -9.94 34.69
CA GLU A 95 22.45 -8.82 35.51
C GLU A 95 23.72 -9.23 36.28
N LEU A 96 23.75 -10.46 36.80
CA LEU A 96 24.88 -10.96 37.59
C LEU A 96 26.03 -11.48 36.73
N ASP A 97 25.73 -11.96 35.52
CA ASP A 97 26.70 -12.45 34.54
C ASP A 97 26.35 -11.94 33.13
N PRO A 98 26.72 -10.68 32.81
CA PRO A 98 26.45 -10.10 31.49
C PRO A 98 27.20 -10.79 30.34
N ALA A 99 28.28 -11.52 30.64
CA ALA A 99 29.04 -12.30 29.68
C ALA A 99 28.32 -13.60 29.29
N LEU A 100 27.27 -13.96 30.03
CA LEU A 100 26.47 -15.18 29.84
C LEU A 100 27.34 -16.45 29.89
N SER A 101 28.32 -16.49 30.79
CA SER A 101 29.36 -17.52 30.82
C SER A 101 28.85 -18.97 30.97
N LEU A 102 27.66 -19.17 31.53
CA LEU A 102 27.10 -20.50 31.80
C LEU A 102 26.25 -21.05 30.66
N ILE A 103 25.78 -20.21 29.73
CA ILE A 103 24.82 -20.66 28.71
C ILE A 103 25.41 -21.66 27.70
N SER A 104 26.73 -21.83 27.66
CA SER A 104 27.37 -22.85 26.83
C SER A 104 27.18 -24.27 27.38
N GLU A 105 26.83 -24.42 28.66
CA GLU A 105 26.57 -25.74 29.23
C GLU A 105 25.20 -26.26 28.77
N PRO A 106 25.12 -27.52 28.26
CA PRO A 106 23.88 -28.05 27.69
C PRO A 106 22.66 -27.99 28.60
N ILE A 107 22.85 -28.14 29.92
CA ILE A 107 21.76 -28.08 30.90
C ILE A 107 21.06 -26.72 30.90
N TYR A 108 21.82 -25.62 30.71
CA TYR A 108 21.28 -24.27 30.75
C TYR A 108 20.71 -23.81 29.41
N GLN A 109 21.25 -24.30 28.30
CA GLN A 109 20.71 -24.05 26.96
C GLN A 109 19.23 -24.41 26.86
N ASN A 110 18.86 -25.57 27.43
CA ASN A 110 17.49 -26.06 27.40
C ASN A 110 16.50 -25.07 28.04
N GLY A 111 16.89 -24.36 29.11
CA GLY A 111 16.02 -23.37 29.74
C GLY A 111 15.64 -22.21 28.80
N ILE A 112 16.61 -21.72 28.03
CA ILE A 112 16.42 -20.63 27.07
C ILE A 112 15.55 -21.10 25.89
N ILE A 113 15.80 -22.32 25.38
CA ILE A 113 15.00 -22.95 24.32
C ILE A 113 13.54 -23.12 24.78
N MET A 114 13.32 -23.51 26.04
CA MET A 114 11.98 -23.66 26.61
C MET A 114 11.28 -22.31 26.78
N LEU A 115 12.00 -21.25 27.17
CA LEU A 115 11.43 -19.89 27.21
C LEU A 115 10.98 -19.44 25.82
N TYR A 116 11.83 -19.59 24.80
CA TYR A 116 11.46 -19.33 23.40
C TYR A 116 10.20 -20.11 23.00
N THR A 117 10.19 -21.43 23.21
CA THR A 117 9.12 -22.33 22.78
C THR A 117 7.78 -21.99 23.45
N ASN A 118 7.78 -21.67 24.75
CA ASN A 118 6.57 -21.30 25.47
C ASN A 118 6.06 -19.94 25.00
N TYR A 119 6.92 -18.92 24.89
CA TYR A 119 6.49 -17.60 24.43
C TYR A 119 5.96 -17.62 23.00
N TYR A 120 6.56 -18.42 22.13
CA TYR A 120 6.04 -18.67 20.79
C TYR A 120 4.64 -19.30 20.86
N SER A 121 4.46 -20.37 21.64
CA SER A 121 3.20 -21.10 21.77
C SER A 121 2.08 -20.23 22.37
N PHE A 122 2.40 -19.44 23.42
CA PHE A 122 1.47 -18.48 24.01
C PHE A 122 1.09 -17.40 23.02
N GLY A 123 2.06 -16.84 22.29
CA GLY A 123 1.81 -15.86 21.23
C GLY A 123 0.89 -16.40 20.14
N TYR A 124 1.12 -17.63 19.69
CA TYR A 124 0.28 -18.29 18.69
C TYR A 124 -1.14 -18.57 19.20
N SER A 125 -1.29 -18.99 20.47
CA SER A 125 -2.58 -19.21 21.09
C SER A 125 -3.39 -17.92 21.21
N GLU A 126 -2.78 -16.84 21.70
CA GLU A 126 -3.41 -15.51 21.77
C GLU A 126 -3.75 -14.98 20.37
N TYR A 127 -2.89 -15.19 19.37
CA TYR A 127 -3.21 -14.84 17.98
C TYR A 127 -4.46 -15.57 17.47
N THR A 128 -4.53 -16.89 17.71
CA THR A 128 -5.69 -17.72 17.33
C THR A 128 -6.97 -17.25 18.04
N ASN A 129 -6.85 -16.79 19.28
CA ASN A 129 -7.93 -16.20 20.07
C ASN A 129 -8.22 -14.72 19.73
N LYS A 130 -7.55 -14.17 18.71
CA LYS A 130 -7.70 -12.78 18.23
C LYS A 130 -7.35 -11.70 19.27
N THR A 131 -6.57 -12.05 20.29
CA THR A 131 -6.06 -11.13 21.32
C THR A 131 -4.70 -10.59 20.88
N TYR A 132 -4.69 -9.84 19.78
CA TYR A 132 -3.45 -9.49 19.04
C TYR A 132 -2.42 -8.71 19.87
N GLU A 133 -2.84 -7.84 20.79
CA GLU A 133 -1.94 -7.10 21.67
C GLU A 133 -1.15 -8.06 22.57
N LYS A 134 -1.86 -8.95 23.27
CA LYS A 134 -1.25 -9.98 24.14
C LYS A 134 -0.39 -10.95 23.34
N ALA A 135 -0.86 -11.35 22.16
CA ALA A 135 -0.09 -12.18 21.25
C ALA A 135 1.24 -11.51 20.89
N LEU A 136 1.20 -10.23 20.52
CA LEU A 136 2.38 -9.47 20.13
C LEU A 136 3.37 -9.30 21.29
N GLU A 137 2.90 -9.07 22.51
CA GLU A 137 3.77 -9.03 23.70
C GLU A 137 4.53 -10.34 23.91
N LYS A 138 3.84 -11.49 23.77
CA LYS A 138 4.49 -12.81 23.91
C LYS A 138 5.43 -13.10 22.74
N LEU A 139 5.06 -12.75 21.51
CA LEU A 139 5.92 -12.92 20.34
C LEU A 139 7.17 -12.02 20.40
N LYS A 140 7.08 -10.81 20.97
CA LYS A 140 8.25 -9.95 21.26
C LYS A 140 9.25 -10.66 22.18
N LYS A 141 8.78 -11.35 23.23
CA LYS A 141 9.65 -12.18 24.08
C LYS A 141 10.21 -13.38 23.32
N ALA A 142 9.42 -14.06 22.50
CA ALA A 142 9.92 -15.17 21.67
C ALA A 142 11.03 -14.72 20.70
N ILE A 143 10.86 -13.59 20.01
CA ILE A 143 11.90 -12.97 19.16
C ILE A 143 13.15 -12.69 19.96
N HIS A 144 13.02 -12.10 21.16
CA HIS A 144 14.16 -11.80 22.02
C HIS A 144 15.00 -13.05 22.32
N TYR A 145 14.33 -14.16 22.68
CA TYR A 145 15.01 -15.41 22.96
C TYR A 145 15.58 -16.07 21.72
N SER A 146 14.90 -15.99 20.58
CA SER A 146 15.42 -16.49 19.31
C SER A 146 16.68 -15.75 18.87
N ASP A 147 16.67 -14.41 18.91
CA ASP A 147 17.83 -13.56 18.61
C ASP A 147 19.02 -13.90 19.54
N LEU A 148 18.75 -14.19 20.81
CA LEU A 148 19.78 -14.62 21.76
C LEU A 148 20.37 -15.99 21.38
N LEU A 149 19.52 -16.98 21.08
CA LEU A 149 19.96 -18.32 20.69
C LEU A 149 20.81 -18.29 19.40
N ILE A 150 20.43 -17.46 18.41
CA ILE A 150 21.20 -17.22 17.19
C ILE A 150 22.55 -16.57 17.51
N LYS A 151 22.55 -15.49 18.30
CA LYS A 151 23.79 -14.77 18.69
C LYS A 151 24.79 -15.70 19.38
N GLN A 152 24.29 -16.65 20.15
CA GLN A 152 25.09 -17.62 20.90
C GLN A 152 25.41 -18.88 20.11
N LYS A 153 25.09 -18.90 18.81
CA LYS A 153 25.32 -20.01 17.88
C LYS A 153 24.68 -21.32 18.33
N MET A 154 23.61 -21.24 19.12
CA MET A 154 22.77 -22.39 19.47
C MET A 154 21.76 -22.72 18.37
N LEU A 155 21.44 -21.73 17.53
CA LEU A 155 20.73 -21.91 16.26
C LEU A 155 21.69 -21.60 15.11
N ILE A 156 21.63 -22.42 14.06
CA ILE A 156 22.48 -22.27 12.87
C ILE A 156 21.92 -21.20 11.92
N SER A 157 20.60 -20.94 11.99
CA SER A 157 19.95 -19.89 11.20
C SER A 157 20.44 -18.51 11.62
N THR A 158 20.55 -17.60 10.66
CA THR A 158 20.88 -16.18 10.92
C THR A 158 19.65 -15.36 11.27
N LEU A 159 18.45 -15.92 11.05
CA LEU A 159 17.16 -15.28 11.27
C LEU A 159 16.12 -16.36 11.57
N ASP A 160 15.24 -16.12 12.53
CA ASP A 160 14.09 -16.97 12.79
C ASP A 160 12.86 -16.44 12.05
N THR A 161 12.67 -16.96 10.85
CA THR A 161 11.58 -16.52 9.97
C THR A 161 10.21 -16.85 10.53
N ASN A 162 10.07 -17.92 11.34
CA ASN A 162 8.77 -18.39 11.84
C ASN A 162 8.18 -17.43 12.87
N VAL A 163 8.96 -17.05 13.88
CA VAL A 163 8.47 -16.10 14.89
C VAL A 163 8.30 -14.70 14.30
N LEU A 164 9.18 -14.30 13.36
CA LEU A 164 9.09 -12.98 12.73
C LEU A 164 7.87 -12.83 11.83
N ILE A 165 7.57 -13.82 11.00
CA ILE A 165 6.39 -13.74 10.12
C ILE A 165 5.10 -13.76 10.95
N LEU A 166 5.04 -14.59 11.99
CA LEU A 166 3.89 -14.62 12.90
C LEU A 166 3.73 -13.29 13.64
N ALA A 167 4.81 -12.69 14.13
CA ALA A 167 4.76 -11.38 14.79
C ALA A 167 4.34 -10.27 13.83
N ALA A 168 4.85 -10.28 12.59
CA ALA A 168 4.48 -9.30 11.56
C ALA A 168 2.99 -9.38 11.21
N ILE A 169 2.48 -10.58 10.95
CA ILE A 169 1.06 -10.81 10.65
C ILE A 169 0.19 -10.47 11.86
N THR A 170 0.61 -10.83 13.08
CA THR A 170 -0.10 -10.48 14.32
C THR A 170 -0.19 -8.96 14.49
N ALA A 171 0.93 -8.25 14.28
CA ALA A 171 0.98 -6.80 14.37
C ALA A 171 0.12 -6.14 13.29
N GLU A 172 0.20 -6.61 12.03
CA GLU A 172 -0.62 -6.12 10.93
C GLU A 172 -2.11 -6.30 11.20
N THR A 173 -2.52 -7.51 11.57
CA THR A 173 -3.92 -7.85 11.87
C THR A 173 -4.46 -7.07 13.07
N GLY A 174 -3.61 -6.83 14.08
CA GLY A 174 -3.94 -6.03 15.26
C GLY A 174 -3.91 -4.52 15.03
N GLY A 175 -3.53 -4.03 13.85
CA GLY A 175 -3.44 -2.60 13.54
C GLY A 175 -2.16 -1.91 14.05
N PHE A 176 -1.19 -2.67 14.57
CA PHE A 176 0.11 -2.18 15.05
C PHE A 176 1.08 -1.97 13.88
N LYS A 177 0.76 -1.04 12.97
CA LYS A 177 1.42 -0.87 11.66
C LYS A 177 2.94 -0.66 11.74
N ASP A 178 3.41 0.10 12.72
CA ASP A 178 4.84 0.39 12.86
C ASP A 178 5.62 -0.84 13.36
N ASP A 179 5.04 -1.64 14.26
CA ASP A 179 5.60 -2.94 14.66
C ASP A 179 5.62 -3.93 13.48
N ALA A 180 4.51 -4.02 12.72
CA ALA A 180 4.41 -4.88 11.54
C ALA A 180 5.49 -4.55 10.50
N ALA A 181 5.66 -3.26 10.18
CA ALA A 181 6.70 -2.78 9.28
C ALA A 181 8.11 -3.13 9.80
N ALA A 182 8.37 -3.03 11.10
CA ALA A 182 9.67 -3.39 11.66
C ALA A 182 9.98 -4.89 11.51
N TYR A 183 9.01 -5.78 11.72
CA TYR A 183 9.23 -7.23 11.55
C TYR A 183 9.32 -7.64 10.08
N TYR A 184 8.45 -7.10 9.22
CA TYR A 184 8.56 -7.32 7.78
C TYR A 184 9.88 -6.81 7.22
N ALA A 185 10.40 -5.68 7.70
CA ALA A 185 11.70 -5.16 7.28
C ALA A 185 12.84 -6.14 7.59
N LYS A 186 12.84 -6.78 8.77
CA LYS A 186 13.85 -7.82 9.10
C LYS A 186 13.82 -8.98 8.09
N LEU A 187 12.63 -9.42 7.69
CA LEU A 187 12.44 -10.48 6.69
C LEU A 187 12.91 -10.04 5.29
N ALA A 188 12.49 -8.85 4.84
CA ALA A 188 12.83 -8.32 3.53
C ALA A 188 14.32 -7.99 3.38
N ASP A 189 14.95 -7.44 4.42
CA ASP A 189 16.38 -7.11 4.42
C ASP A 189 17.26 -8.37 4.37
N ALA A 190 16.76 -9.48 4.92
CA ALA A 190 17.37 -10.80 4.79
C ALA A 190 17.02 -11.51 3.46
N LYS A 191 16.29 -10.83 2.55
CA LYS A 191 15.82 -11.36 1.26
C LYS A 191 15.04 -12.67 1.38
N VAL A 192 14.25 -12.81 2.45
CA VAL A 192 13.39 -13.99 2.62
C VAL A 192 12.37 -14.04 1.49
N GLY A 193 12.35 -15.15 0.76
CA GLY A 193 11.45 -15.38 -0.38
C GLY A 193 10.66 -16.69 -0.25
N GLY A 194 10.08 -17.12 -1.35
CA GLY A 194 9.22 -18.31 -1.41
C GLY A 194 7.74 -17.98 -1.25
N ASP A 195 6.92 -19.02 -1.37
CA ASP A 195 5.45 -18.90 -1.34
C ASP A 195 4.99 -18.25 -0.03
N GLY A 196 4.10 -17.27 -0.14
CA GLY A 196 3.57 -16.51 1.01
C GLY A 196 4.40 -15.32 1.48
N TYR A 197 5.64 -15.13 0.99
CA TYR A 197 6.50 -14.01 1.42
C TYR A 197 6.42 -12.76 0.54
N GLU A 198 5.79 -12.80 -0.64
CA GLU A 198 5.63 -11.61 -1.48
C GLU A 198 4.88 -10.48 -0.74
N GLY A 199 3.90 -10.85 0.10
CA GLY A 199 3.13 -9.93 0.95
C GLY A 199 4.01 -9.07 1.87
N VAL A 200 5.15 -9.59 2.33
CA VAL A 200 6.12 -8.86 3.17
C VAL A 200 6.62 -7.60 2.45
N TYR A 201 7.06 -7.75 1.20
CA TYR A 201 7.61 -6.65 0.41
C TYR A 201 6.51 -5.70 -0.02
N ARG A 202 5.35 -6.22 -0.44
CA ARG A 202 4.18 -5.40 -0.82
C ARG A 202 3.68 -4.54 0.34
N TYR A 203 3.66 -5.10 1.55
CA TYR A 203 3.30 -4.36 2.75
C TYR A 203 4.26 -3.18 2.97
N LEU A 204 5.57 -3.44 2.94
CA LEU A 204 6.59 -2.41 3.18
C LEU A 204 6.54 -1.30 2.13
N VAL A 205 6.35 -1.65 0.85
CA VAL A 205 6.19 -0.67 -0.23
C VAL A 205 5.00 0.25 0.05
N THR A 206 3.81 -0.30 0.30
CA THR A 206 2.60 0.48 0.62
C THR A 206 2.78 1.30 1.90
N TYR A 207 3.34 0.72 2.96
CA TYR A 207 3.55 1.36 4.25
C TYR A 207 4.48 2.58 4.13
N HIS A 208 5.62 2.41 3.45
CA HIS A 208 6.60 3.48 3.30
C HIS A 208 6.11 4.58 2.35
N PHE A 209 5.38 4.23 1.29
CA PHE A 209 4.72 5.21 0.43
C PHE A 209 3.73 6.07 1.23
N GLY A 210 2.82 5.45 1.99
CA GLY A 210 1.83 6.16 2.81
C GLY A 210 2.45 7.01 3.93
N LYS A 211 3.61 6.62 4.48
CA LYS A 211 4.39 7.41 5.44
C LYS A 211 5.29 8.46 4.78
N LYS A 212 5.21 8.64 3.45
CA LYS A 212 6.04 9.57 2.65
C LYS A 212 7.55 9.34 2.78
N LYS A 213 7.97 8.08 3.03
CA LYS A 213 9.38 7.66 3.16
C LYS A 213 9.89 7.09 1.83
N MET A 214 10.15 7.96 0.87
CA MET A 214 10.42 7.56 -0.53
C MET A 214 11.68 6.70 -0.71
N ASP A 215 12.75 6.97 0.05
CA ASP A 215 13.97 6.13 -0.01
C ASP A 215 13.69 4.68 0.40
N SER A 216 12.84 4.49 1.42
CA SER A 216 12.44 3.15 1.88
C SER A 216 11.44 2.50 0.92
N PHE A 217 10.52 3.28 0.34
CA PHE A 217 9.63 2.81 -0.72
C PHE A 217 10.43 2.23 -1.89
N GLU A 218 11.39 2.98 -2.43
CA GLU A 218 12.24 2.51 -3.55
C GLU A 218 13.13 1.33 -3.14
N LYS A 219 13.69 1.34 -1.92
CA LYS A 219 14.46 0.21 -1.38
C LYS A 219 13.65 -1.08 -1.43
N TYR A 220 12.46 -1.11 -0.83
CA TYR A 220 11.67 -2.34 -0.73
C TYR A 220 10.99 -2.72 -2.04
N LYS A 221 10.69 -1.76 -2.93
CA LYS A 221 10.24 -2.06 -4.29
C LYS A 221 11.34 -2.79 -5.07
N LYS A 222 12.58 -2.31 -5.00
CA LYS A 222 13.75 -2.95 -5.62
C LYS A 222 14.01 -4.35 -5.04
N LEU A 223 14.02 -4.50 -3.72
CA LEU A 223 14.19 -5.81 -3.08
C LEU A 223 13.06 -6.78 -3.45
N GLY A 224 11.82 -6.30 -3.46
CA GLY A 224 10.65 -7.07 -3.89
C GLY A 224 10.79 -7.57 -5.33
N LYS A 225 11.21 -6.71 -6.27
CA LYS A 225 11.46 -7.11 -7.67
C LYS A 225 12.62 -8.10 -7.79
N GLU A 226 13.67 -7.95 -6.99
CA GLU A 226 14.80 -8.88 -6.97
C GLU A 226 14.37 -10.29 -6.54
N VAL A 227 13.56 -10.39 -5.47
CA VAL A 227 13.12 -11.68 -4.90
C VAL A 227 11.94 -12.28 -5.69
N PHE A 228 11.04 -11.43 -6.21
CA PHE A 228 9.84 -11.81 -6.97
C PHE A 228 9.80 -11.14 -8.35
N PRO A 229 10.68 -11.53 -9.28
CA PRO A 229 10.83 -10.85 -10.58
C PRO A 229 9.60 -10.93 -11.49
N LYS A 230 8.70 -11.88 -11.23
CA LYS A 230 7.44 -12.07 -11.98
C LYS A 230 6.27 -11.23 -11.46
N SER A 231 6.43 -10.51 -10.35
CA SER A 231 5.37 -9.68 -9.80
C SER A 231 5.37 -8.32 -10.48
N ASP A 232 4.25 -7.97 -11.11
CA ASP A 232 4.02 -6.67 -11.75
C ASP A 232 3.85 -5.56 -10.71
N TYR A 233 3.48 -5.91 -9.47
CA TYR A 233 3.28 -4.94 -8.39
C TYR A 233 4.52 -4.08 -8.15
N PHE A 234 5.72 -4.66 -8.29
CA PHE A 234 6.97 -3.92 -8.09
C PHE A 234 7.39 -3.07 -9.30
N ASP A 235 6.66 -3.13 -10.42
CA ASP A 235 6.85 -2.26 -11.58
C ASP A 235 6.02 -0.98 -11.49
N PHE A 236 5.07 -0.91 -10.55
CA PHE A 236 4.27 0.28 -10.29
C PHE A 236 5.14 1.45 -9.81
N ASP A 237 4.84 2.64 -10.34
CA ASP A 237 5.50 3.88 -9.96
C ASP A 237 4.70 4.68 -8.92
N LYS A 238 5.27 5.79 -8.48
CA LYS A 238 4.65 6.68 -7.48
C LYS A 238 3.24 7.16 -7.87
N VAL A 239 2.94 7.26 -9.17
CA VAL A 239 1.64 7.71 -9.67
C VAL A 239 0.62 6.59 -9.52
N ASP A 240 0.99 5.36 -9.86
CA ASP A 240 0.14 4.18 -9.65
C ASP A 240 -0.23 4.02 -8.17
N PHE A 241 0.75 4.18 -7.27
CA PHE A 241 0.50 4.13 -5.83
C PHE A 241 -0.36 5.30 -5.33
N ALA A 242 -0.12 6.53 -5.81
CA ALA A 242 -0.92 7.69 -5.43
C ALA A 242 -2.39 7.53 -5.82
N ALA A 243 -2.68 7.12 -7.06
CA ALA A 243 -4.06 6.93 -7.52
C ALA A 243 -4.70 5.63 -7.02
N GLY A 244 -3.92 4.56 -6.85
CA GLY A 244 -4.41 3.22 -6.54
C GLY A 244 -4.70 2.96 -5.07
N LEU A 245 -4.15 3.75 -4.14
CA LEU A 245 -4.36 3.59 -2.70
C LEU A 245 -5.59 4.33 -2.16
N VAL A 246 -6.25 5.13 -2.98
CA VAL A 246 -7.41 5.94 -2.62
C VAL A 246 -8.59 5.66 -3.55
N ASN A 247 -9.81 5.80 -3.05
CA ASN A 247 -10.99 5.27 -3.72
C ASN A 247 -11.88 6.36 -4.31
N THR A 248 -11.93 7.54 -3.69
CA THR A 248 -12.82 8.61 -4.14
C THR A 248 -12.16 9.51 -5.18
N PHE A 249 -12.96 10.13 -6.03
CA PHE A 249 -12.52 11.14 -7.00
C PHE A 249 -11.68 12.24 -6.33
N THR A 250 -12.17 12.81 -5.23
CA THR A 250 -11.50 13.88 -4.50
C THR A 250 -10.16 13.44 -3.93
N GLU A 251 -10.10 12.26 -3.31
CA GLU A 251 -8.83 11.74 -2.76
C GLU A 251 -7.80 11.47 -3.87
N LYS A 252 -8.23 10.95 -5.03
CA LYS A 252 -7.34 10.71 -6.18
C LYS A 252 -6.73 12.01 -6.70
N ILE A 253 -7.54 13.07 -6.84
CA ILE A 253 -7.03 14.39 -7.24
C ILE A 253 -5.98 14.88 -6.24
N VAL A 254 -6.27 14.82 -4.94
CA VAL A 254 -5.33 15.26 -3.90
C VAL A 254 -4.04 14.45 -3.95
N ALA A 255 -4.13 13.12 -4.06
CA ALA A 255 -2.95 12.25 -4.10
C ALA A 255 -2.07 12.53 -5.33
N ILE A 256 -2.66 12.78 -6.49
CA ILE A 256 -1.92 13.12 -7.71
C ILE A 256 -1.34 14.54 -7.63
N ASP A 257 -2.05 15.51 -7.05
CA ASP A 257 -1.52 16.85 -6.79
C ASP A 257 -0.28 16.81 -5.89
N GLU A 258 -0.26 15.95 -4.87
CA GLU A 258 0.92 15.77 -4.02
C GLU A 258 2.14 15.28 -4.82
N VAL A 259 1.93 14.37 -5.78
CA VAL A 259 3.01 13.94 -6.69
C VAL A 259 3.49 15.13 -7.54
N LEU A 260 2.56 15.87 -8.14
CA LEU A 260 2.85 17.01 -9.00
C LEU A 260 3.48 18.20 -8.24
N ALA A 261 3.25 18.34 -6.93
CA ALA A 261 3.93 19.35 -6.13
C ALA A 261 5.46 19.13 -6.09
N SER A 262 5.90 17.87 -6.13
CA SER A 262 7.32 17.51 -6.17
C SER A 262 7.90 17.44 -7.58
N ASP A 263 7.05 17.15 -8.57
CA ASP A 263 7.44 16.90 -9.95
C ASP A 263 6.35 17.41 -10.91
N PRO A 264 6.27 18.74 -11.12
CA PRO A 264 5.15 19.36 -11.85
C PRO A 264 5.05 18.94 -13.32
N THR A 265 6.14 18.45 -13.90
CA THR A 265 6.23 18.03 -15.31
C THR A 265 6.05 16.53 -15.50
N ASN A 266 5.77 15.77 -14.42
CA ASN A 266 5.57 14.34 -14.49
C ASN A 266 4.46 14.01 -15.50
N PHE A 267 4.84 13.37 -16.61
CA PHE A 267 3.93 13.07 -17.71
C PHE A 267 2.75 12.24 -17.24
N LYS A 268 3.01 11.12 -16.56
CA LYS A 268 1.97 10.18 -16.12
C LYS A 268 1.03 10.80 -15.10
N ALA A 269 1.55 11.55 -14.13
CA ALA A 269 0.71 12.22 -13.13
C ALA A 269 -0.21 13.28 -13.76
N ASN A 270 0.31 14.09 -14.69
CA ASN A 270 -0.52 15.05 -15.42
C ASN A 270 -1.55 14.35 -16.32
N GLN A 271 -1.17 13.25 -16.97
CA GLN A 271 -2.07 12.45 -17.80
C GLN A 271 -3.23 11.87 -16.96
N VAL A 272 -2.91 11.18 -15.87
CA VAL A 272 -3.89 10.56 -14.97
C VAL A 272 -4.80 11.62 -14.33
N LEU A 273 -4.25 12.77 -13.92
CA LEU A 273 -5.07 13.87 -13.40
C LEU A 273 -6.09 14.36 -14.44
N GLY A 274 -5.64 14.56 -15.68
CA GLY A 274 -6.50 14.96 -16.78
C GLY A 274 -7.61 13.94 -17.04
N GLU A 275 -7.28 12.65 -17.12
CA GLU A 275 -8.22 11.55 -17.38
C GLU A 275 -9.30 11.43 -16.28
N ILE A 276 -8.90 11.45 -15.01
CA ILE A 276 -9.83 11.38 -13.87
C ILE A 276 -10.86 12.52 -13.93
N ILE A 277 -10.40 13.74 -14.26
CA ILE A 277 -11.30 14.88 -14.37
C ILE A 277 -12.13 14.79 -15.65
N TYR A 278 -11.54 14.39 -16.77
CA TYR A 278 -12.23 14.24 -18.05
C TYR A 278 -13.43 13.32 -17.94
N ASP A 279 -13.28 12.14 -17.34
CA ASP A 279 -14.35 11.16 -17.18
C ASP A 279 -15.52 11.71 -16.33
N THR A 280 -15.22 12.63 -15.41
CA THR A 280 -16.22 13.31 -14.58
C THR A 280 -16.96 14.41 -15.34
N LEU A 281 -16.26 15.15 -16.21
CA LEU A 281 -16.84 16.26 -16.97
C LEU A 281 -17.47 15.82 -18.30
N ASN A 282 -17.19 14.59 -18.75
CA ASN A 282 -17.64 14.03 -20.03
C ASN A 282 -18.19 12.60 -19.83
N PRO A 283 -19.26 12.43 -19.04
CA PRO A 283 -19.78 11.10 -18.74
C PRO A 283 -20.38 10.42 -19.97
N SER A 284 -20.17 9.11 -20.09
CA SER A 284 -20.67 8.30 -21.21
C SER A 284 -22.19 8.12 -21.25
N ASP A 285 -22.90 8.38 -20.13
CA ASP A 285 -24.37 8.38 -20.05
C ASP A 285 -24.86 9.77 -19.66
N GLU A 286 -25.35 10.52 -20.65
CA GLU A 286 -25.77 11.91 -20.48
C GLU A 286 -27.15 12.06 -19.81
N LYS A 287 -27.94 10.97 -19.70
CA LYS A 287 -29.30 11.07 -19.16
C LYS A 287 -29.32 11.22 -17.65
N GLY A 288 -29.55 12.46 -17.19
CA GLY A 288 -29.83 12.76 -15.78
C GLY A 288 -28.58 13.02 -14.93
N MET A 289 -27.38 13.02 -15.53
CA MET A 289 -26.15 13.42 -14.85
C MET A 289 -26.08 14.95 -14.70
N VAL A 290 -25.90 15.39 -13.47
CA VAL A 290 -25.65 16.80 -13.13
C VAL A 290 -24.14 17.00 -13.07
N LEU A 291 -23.62 17.92 -13.89
CA LEU A 291 -22.22 18.32 -13.84
C LEU A 291 -21.89 18.92 -12.46
N PRO A 292 -20.67 18.72 -11.94
CA PRO A 292 -20.30 19.20 -10.62
C PRO A 292 -20.35 20.73 -10.53
N GLU A 293 -20.68 21.29 -9.35
CA GLU A 293 -20.80 22.74 -9.16
C GLU A 293 -19.51 23.49 -9.48
N ASN A 294 -18.36 22.87 -9.23
CA ASN A 294 -17.03 23.40 -9.53
C ASN A 294 -16.54 23.05 -10.95
N PHE A 295 -17.45 22.81 -11.91
CA PHE A 295 -17.16 22.43 -13.30
C PHE A 295 -16.03 23.27 -13.92
N ASN A 296 -16.11 24.61 -13.83
CA ASN A 296 -15.13 25.50 -14.48
C ASN A 296 -13.71 25.36 -13.89
N GLU A 297 -13.61 25.11 -12.59
CA GLU A 297 -12.31 24.91 -11.92
C GLU A 297 -11.69 23.58 -12.36
N LEU A 298 -12.52 22.52 -12.41
CA LEU A 298 -12.10 21.20 -12.87
C LEU A 298 -11.72 21.22 -14.36
N GLU A 299 -12.50 21.88 -15.21
CA GLU A 299 -12.20 22.04 -16.64
C GLU A 299 -10.82 22.69 -16.80
N LYS A 300 -10.58 23.83 -16.15
CA LYS A 300 -9.28 24.50 -16.20
C LYS A 300 -8.15 23.57 -15.74
N LYS A 301 -8.34 22.86 -14.64
CA LYS A 301 -7.34 21.94 -14.09
C LYS A 301 -7.01 20.79 -15.05
N MET A 302 -8.04 20.19 -15.66
CA MET A 302 -7.89 19.15 -16.68
C MET A 302 -7.12 19.64 -17.91
N ILE A 303 -7.50 20.80 -18.45
CA ILE A 303 -6.82 21.40 -19.61
C ILE A 303 -5.36 21.71 -19.30
N ASP A 304 -5.08 22.29 -18.13
CA ASP A 304 -3.72 22.58 -17.68
C ASP A 304 -2.87 21.30 -17.55
N ALA A 305 -3.46 20.22 -17.02
CA ALA A 305 -2.81 18.93 -16.86
C ALA A 305 -2.48 18.29 -18.22
N PHE A 306 -3.45 18.17 -19.13
CA PHE A 306 -3.21 17.65 -20.47
C PHE A 306 -2.24 18.52 -21.29
N THR A 307 -2.27 19.85 -21.11
CA THR A 307 -1.31 20.76 -21.74
C THR A 307 0.11 20.54 -21.24
N ARG A 308 0.31 20.26 -19.95
CA ARG A 308 1.63 19.87 -19.42
C ARG A 308 2.04 18.50 -19.94
N SER A 309 1.12 17.54 -19.96
CA SER A 309 1.35 16.18 -20.50
C SER A 309 1.84 16.22 -21.96
N SER A 310 1.15 16.96 -22.83
CA SER A 310 1.53 17.09 -24.25
C SER A 310 2.84 17.84 -24.47
N LYS A 311 3.22 18.76 -23.58
CA LYS A 311 4.55 19.41 -23.64
C LYS A 311 5.68 18.46 -23.24
N THR A 312 5.45 17.60 -22.26
CA THR A 312 6.45 16.60 -21.82
C THR A 312 6.61 15.49 -22.85
N ARG A 313 5.53 15.09 -23.55
CA ARG A 313 5.57 14.13 -24.65
C ARG A 313 4.89 14.68 -25.92
N PRO A 314 5.61 15.47 -26.74
CA PRO A 314 5.03 16.15 -27.91
C PRO A 314 4.69 15.22 -29.08
N ASP A 315 5.22 14.00 -29.05
CA ASP A 315 4.92 12.90 -29.99
C ASP A 315 3.67 12.09 -29.59
N TYR A 316 3.10 12.37 -28.41
CA TYR A 316 1.95 11.66 -27.85
C TYR A 316 0.68 12.53 -27.94
N GLU A 317 -0.23 12.10 -28.80
CA GLU A 317 -1.42 12.84 -29.22
C GLU A 317 -2.58 12.76 -28.22
N ILE A 318 -2.62 11.73 -27.38
CA ILE A 318 -3.76 11.44 -26.50
C ILE A 318 -4.19 12.63 -25.61
N PRO A 319 -3.29 13.41 -24.96
CA PRO A 319 -3.70 14.57 -24.18
C PRO A 319 -4.39 15.63 -25.05
N LEU A 320 -3.95 15.81 -26.30
CA LEU A 320 -4.55 16.74 -27.25
C LEU A 320 -5.93 16.26 -27.70
N LEU A 321 -6.09 14.95 -27.92
CA LEU A 321 -7.38 14.35 -28.23
C LEU A 321 -8.37 14.55 -27.08
N TYR A 322 -7.98 14.32 -25.83
CA TYR A 322 -8.85 14.55 -24.67
C TYR A 322 -9.30 16.02 -24.56
N ILE A 323 -8.40 16.98 -24.79
CA ILE A 323 -8.78 18.40 -24.80
C ILE A 323 -9.79 18.67 -25.91
N GLY A 324 -9.54 18.20 -27.13
CA GLY A 324 -10.43 18.36 -28.27
C GLY A 324 -11.80 17.74 -28.03
N ASP A 325 -11.82 16.47 -27.60
CA ASP A 325 -13.04 15.71 -27.32
C ASP A 325 -13.88 16.36 -26.22
N HIS A 326 -13.24 16.94 -25.20
CA HIS A 326 -13.94 17.66 -24.14
C HIS A 326 -14.74 18.85 -24.70
N TYR A 327 -14.11 19.66 -25.56
CA TYR A 327 -14.79 20.80 -26.18
C TYR A 327 -15.86 20.37 -27.18
N ILE A 328 -15.67 19.25 -27.88
CA ILE A 328 -16.73 18.64 -28.70
C ILE A 328 -17.93 18.25 -27.82
N ASN A 329 -17.72 17.53 -26.73
CA ASN A 329 -18.81 17.14 -25.83
C ASN A 329 -19.52 18.36 -25.22
N LYS A 330 -18.76 19.40 -24.87
CA LYS A 330 -19.32 20.68 -24.41
C LYS A 330 -20.17 21.35 -25.50
N ALA A 331 -19.70 21.36 -26.74
CA ALA A 331 -20.44 21.89 -27.88
C ALA A 331 -21.71 21.08 -28.16
N SER A 332 -21.68 19.75 -28.07
CA SER A 332 -22.86 18.88 -28.22
C SER A 332 -23.96 19.22 -27.22
N ARG A 333 -23.62 19.44 -25.93
CA ARG A 333 -24.61 19.88 -24.92
C ARG A 333 -25.21 21.25 -25.24
N ILE A 334 -24.44 22.16 -25.83
CA ILE A 334 -24.97 23.46 -26.29
C ILE A 334 -25.86 23.26 -27.51
N GLU A 335 -25.51 22.35 -28.42
CA GLU A 335 -26.32 21.99 -29.58
C GLU A 335 -27.68 21.42 -29.19
N GLU A 336 -27.75 20.58 -28.15
CA GLU A 336 -29.04 20.13 -27.61
C GLU A 336 -29.91 21.30 -27.14
N LYS A 337 -29.32 22.28 -26.45
CA LYS A 337 -30.02 23.51 -26.04
C LYS A 337 -30.47 24.32 -27.25
N ARG A 338 -29.64 24.43 -28.30
CA ARG A 338 -29.98 25.09 -29.58
C ARG A 338 -31.17 24.41 -30.25
N ASN A 339 -31.12 23.10 -30.37
CA ASN A 339 -32.17 22.29 -31.01
C ASN A 339 -33.50 22.40 -30.24
N LYS A 340 -33.45 22.26 -28.91
CA LYS A 340 -34.64 22.44 -28.05
C LYS A 340 -35.22 23.84 -28.18
N HIS A 341 -34.38 24.89 -28.10
CA HIS A 341 -34.83 26.27 -28.25
C HIS A 341 -35.44 26.53 -29.64
N ALA A 342 -34.84 25.98 -30.70
CA ALA A 342 -35.36 26.12 -32.06
C ALA A 342 -36.74 25.44 -32.23
N GLN A 343 -36.93 24.24 -31.66
CA GLN A 343 -38.21 23.54 -31.65
C GLN A 343 -39.28 24.33 -30.87
N ASP A 344 -38.94 24.78 -29.67
CA ASP A 344 -39.79 25.57 -28.80
C ASP A 344 -40.21 26.90 -29.46
N MET A 345 -39.24 27.61 -30.06
CA MET A 345 -39.50 28.84 -30.81
C MET A 345 -40.43 28.60 -31.99
N LYS A 346 -40.20 27.52 -32.76
CA LYS A 346 -41.05 27.14 -33.90
C LYS A 346 -42.49 26.82 -33.44
N ALA A 347 -42.66 26.15 -32.32
CA ALA A 347 -43.98 25.84 -31.76
C ALA A 347 -44.73 27.10 -31.28
N ARG A 348 -44.02 28.11 -30.76
CA ARG A 348 -44.62 29.39 -30.32
C ARG A 348 -44.88 30.38 -31.47
N THR A 349 -44.12 30.31 -32.55
CA THR A 349 -44.21 31.28 -33.66
C THR A 349 -45.36 30.92 -34.59
N LYS A 350 -46.35 31.81 -34.75
CA LYS A 350 -47.48 31.58 -35.64
C LYS A 350 -47.02 31.55 -37.11
N PRO A 351 -47.57 30.66 -37.97
CA PRO A 351 -47.26 30.66 -39.39
C PRO A 351 -47.47 32.06 -40.01
N GLY A 352 -46.49 32.53 -40.78
CA GLY A 352 -46.53 33.86 -41.41
C GLY A 352 -46.15 35.03 -40.50
N THR A 353 -45.77 34.78 -39.24
CA THR A 353 -45.28 35.82 -38.32
C THR A 353 -43.80 35.64 -38.00
N MET A 354 -43.13 36.72 -37.62
CA MET A 354 -41.75 36.67 -37.15
C MET A 354 -41.68 36.13 -35.71
N ALA A 355 -40.62 35.39 -35.39
CA ALA A 355 -40.31 35.00 -34.02
C ALA A 355 -40.10 36.24 -33.13
N SER A 356 -40.34 36.09 -31.82
CA SER A 356 -40.16 37.18 -30.86
C SER A 356 -38.70 37.67 -30.84
N LYS A 357 -38.49 38.95 -30.47
CA LYS A 357 -37.12 39.50 -30.32
C LYS A 357 -36.30 38.72 -29.30
N GLU A 358 -36.94 38.26 -28.22
CA GLU A 358 -36.30 37.46 -27.16
C GLU A 358 -35.86 36.08 -27.67
N ASP A 359 -36.72 35.37 -28.41
CA ASP A 359 -36.37 34.08 -29.00
C ASP A 359 -35.21 34.19 -30.00
N VAL A 360 -35.22 35.25 -30.81
CA VAL A 360 -34.13 35.55 -31.76
C VAL A 360 -32.83 35.84 -31.02
N ALA A 361 -32.87 36.67 -29.97
CA ALA A 361 -31.69 36.98 -29.16
C ALA A 361 -31.11 35.74 -28.48
N LYS A 362 -31.98 34.87 -27.92
CA LYS A 362 -31.55 33.61 -27.30
C LYS A 362 -30.96 32.63 -28.31
N ARG A 363 -31.54 32.51 -29.50
CA ARG A 363 -30.97 31.71 -30.60
C ARG A 363 -29.57 32.23 -30.97
N ASP A 364 -29.45 33.53 -31.21
CA ASP A 364 -28.18 34.12 -31.63
C ASP A 364 -27.09 34.02 -30.54
N ALA A 365 -27.49 34.06 -29.25
CA ALA A 365 -26.59 33.81 -28.13
C ALA A 365 -26.10 32.35 -28.09
N LEU A 366 -27.00 31.37 -28.23
CA LEU A 366 -26.63 29.95 -28.26
C LEU A 366 -25.80 29.59 -29.50
N ASP A 367 -26.09 30.19 -30.66
CA ASP A 367 -25.28 30.02 -31.88
C ASP A 367 -23.85 30.53 -31.68
N ARG A 368 -23.69 31.68 -30.99
CA ARG A 368 -22.38 32.22 -30.62
C ARG A 368 -21.65 31.30 -29.65
N GLU A 369 -22.33 30.90 -28.56
CA GLU A 369 -21.76 30.01 -27.53
C GLU A 369 -21.28 28.68 -28.12
N TYR A 370 -22.07 28.09 -29.02
CA TYR A 370 -21.70 26.87 -29.75
C TYR A 370 -20.46 27.08 -30.62
N GLY A 371 -20.43 28.15 -31.42
CA GLY A 371 -19.29 28.44 -32.28
C GLY A 371 -18.00 28.74 -31.51
N GLU A 372 -18.09 29.52 -30.44
CA GLU A 372 -16.95 29.81 -29.56
C GLU A 372 -16.45 28.55 -28.85
N THR A 373 -17.35 27.67 -28.40
CA THR A 373 -16.97 26.40 -27.75
C THR A 373 -16.32 25.44 -28.73
N LEU A 374 -16.90 25.29 -29.93
CA LEU A 374 -16.38 24.41 -30.97
C LEU A 374 -14.99 24.86 -31.47
N GLU A 375 -14.75 26.17 -31.55
CA GLU A 375 -13.45 26.74 -31.92
C GLU A 375 -12.34 26.36 -30.92
N LEU A 376 -12.64 26.13 -29.64
CA LEU A 376 -11.65 25.72 -28.64
C LEU A 376 -11.08 24.31 -28.91
N ALA A 377 -11.82 23.44 -29.62
CA ALA A 377 -11.33 22.13 -30.03
C ALA A 377 -10.30 22.19 -31.17
N LYS A 378 -10.23 23.31 -31.90
CA LYS A 378 -9.47 23.45 -33.15
C LYS A 378 -7.96 23.28 -32.94
N ASP A 379 -7.35 24.06 -32.06
CA ASP A 379 -5.89 24.05 -31.89
C ASP A 379 -5.36 22.69 -31.36
N PRO A 380 -5.99 22.05 -30.36
CA PRO A 380 -5.63 20.68 -29.94
C PRO A 380 -5.71 19.68 -31.09
N TYR A 381 -6.77 19.72 -31.90
CA TYR A 381 -6.94 18.82 -33.04
C TYR A 381 -5.96 19.10 -34.17
N LEU A 382 -5.63 20.36 -34.45
CA LEU A 382 -4.55 20.70 -35.39
C LEU A 382 -3.21 20.12 -34.92
N ALA A 383 -2.90 20.23 -33.63
CA ALA A 383 -1.68 19.66 -33.06
C ALA A 383 -1.67 18.13 -33.14
N ALA A 384 -2.78 17.45 -32.81
CA ALA A 384 -2.90 16.00 -32.95
C ALA A 384 -2.78 15.55 -34.42
N ALA A 385 -3.38 16.30 -35.35
CA ALA A 385 -3.30 16.03 -36.78
C ALA A 385 -1.86 16.12 -37.32
N VAL A 386 -1.01 16.99 -36.76
CA VAL A 386 0.41 17.05 -37.11
C VAL A 386 1.13 15.77 -36.69
N ILE A 387 0.86 15.26 -35.49
CA ILE A 387 1.45 14.01 -34.99
C ILE A 387 1.06 12.84 -35.91
N PHE A 388 -0.23 12.70 -36.23
CA PHE A 388 -0.68 11.65 -37.15
C PHE A 388 -0.13 11.82 -38.56
N ALA A 389 0.00 13.05 -39.07
CA ALA A 389 0.59 13.29 -40.38
C ALA A 389 2.06 12.84 -40.43
N ASN A 390 2.83 13.07 -39.36
CA ASN A 390 4.21 12.62 -39.25
C ASN A 390 4.28 11.09 -39.26
N ARG A 391 3.49 10.42 -38.41
CA ARG A 391 3.40 8.94 -38.42
C ARG A 391 2.99 8.38 -39.78
N ALA A 392 2.06 9.04 -40.46
CA ALA A 392 1.66 8.65 -41.81
C ALA A 392 2.79 8.80 -42.84
N ALA A 393 3.60 9.86 -42.74
CA ALA A 393 4.77 10.06 -43.60
C ALA A 393 5.86 9.00 -43.37
N GLU A 394 6.01 8.56 -42.12
CA GLU A 394 6.95 7.50 -41.69
C GLU A 394 6.41 6.09 -41.92
N LYS A 395 5.15 5.94 -42.37
CA LYS A 395 4.44 4.67 -42.56
C LYS A 395 4.22 3.88 -41.26
N GLU A 396 4.11 4.60 -40.14
CA GLU A 396 3.88 4.07 -38.80
C GLU A 396 2.43 4.23 -38.32
N LEU A 397 1.52 4.62 -39.22
CA LEU A 397 0.12 4.84 -38.87
C LEU A 397 -0.64 3.51 -38.69
N GLU A 398 -0.83 3.12 -37.43
CA GLU A 398 -1.60 1.93 -37.07
C GLU A 398 -3.12 2.09 -37.31
N SER A 399 -3.87 0.99 -37.25
CA SER A 399 -5.33 0.99 -37.45
C SER A 399 -6.07 1.91 -36.46
N ARG A 400 -5.64 1.95 -35.20
CA ARG A 400 -6.20 2.85 -34.18
C ARG A 400 -5.94 4.31 -34.55
N ASP A 401 -4.71 4.62 -34.97
CA ASP A 401 -4.31 5.98 -35.36
C ASP A 401 -5.09 6.47 -36.57
N LYS A 402 -5.33 5.62 -37.57
CA LYS A 402 -6.18 5.95 -38.72
C LYS A 402 -7.58 6.38 -38.31
N GLN A 403 -8.20 5.65 -37.37
CA GLN A 403 -9.55 5.98 -36.87
C GLN A 403 -9.56 7.32 -36.14
N GLN A 404 -8.59 7.54 -35.24
CA GLN A 404 -8.49 8.81 -34.51
C GLN A 404 -8.16 9.97 -35.45
N TYR A 405 -7.28 9.77 -36.43
CA TYR A 405 -6.93 10.81 -37.39
C TYR A 405 -8.12 11.20 -38.28
N ARG A 406 -8.93 10.22 -38.71
CA ARG A 406 -10.19 10.52 -39.40
C ARG A 406 -11.16 11.31 -38.52
N LYS A 407 -11.33 10.91 -37.25
CA LYS A 407 -12.16 11.65 -36.29
C LYS A 407 -11.71 13.12 -36.20
N VAL A 408 -10.41 13.33 -36.01
CA VAL A 408 -9.79 14.66 -35.96
C VAL A 408 -10.03 15.45 -37.26
N ALA A 409 -9.82 14.83 -38.43
CA ALA A 409 -10.05 15.48 -39.72
C ALA A 409 -11.52 15.86 -39.93
N SER A 410 -12.46 15.00 -39.51
CA SER A 410 -13.90 15.30 -39.56
C SER A 410 -14.25 16.52 -38.71
N TYR A 411 -13.83 16.54 -37.44
CA TYR A 411 -14.13 17.68 -36.56
C TYR A 411 -13.47 18.98 -37.02
N LEU A 412 -12.25 18.92 -37.56
CA LEU A 412 -11.62 20.10 -38.15
C LEU A 412 -12.40 20.61 -39.37
N SER A 413 -12.90 19.71 -40.22
CA SER A 413 -13.80 20.08 -41.32
C SER A 413 -15.05 20.79 -40.81
N ASP A 414 -15.73 20.22 -39.81
CA ASP A 414 -16.94 20.82 -39.21
C ASP A 414 -16.67 22.20 -38.61
N ILE A 415 -15.55 22.36 -37.89
CA ILE A 415 -15.11 23.65 -37.33
C ILE A 415 -14.95 24.69 -38.45
N TYR A 416 -14.18 24.39 -39.50
CA TYR A 416 -13.97 25.33 -40.59
C TYR A 416 -15.24 25.59 -41.41
N GLY A 417 -16.10 24.58 -41.57
CA GLY A 417 -17.42 24.72 -42.18
C GLY A 417 -18.31 25.71 -41.42
N LEU A 418 -18.32 25.65 -40.07
CA LEU A 418 -19.03 26.63 -39.26
C LEU A 418 -18.46 28.05 -39.46
N LYS A 419 -17.13 28.20 -39.46
CA LYS A 419 -16.49 29.51 -39.69
C LYS A 419 -16.81 30.09 -41.05
N LYS A 420 -16.87 29.25 -42.10
CA LYS A 420 -17.33 29.63 -43.44
C LYS A 420 -18.76 30.18 -43.40
N ILE A 421 -19.67 29.50 -42.71
CA ILE A 421 -21.07 29.95 -42.55
C ILE A 421 -21.13 31.30 -41.82
N MET A 422 -20.37 31.45 -40.73
CA MET A 422 -20.34 32.70 -39.96
C MET A 422 -19.76 33.88 -40.76
N ALA A 423 -18.68 33.66 -41.50
CA ALA A 423 -18.09 34.68 -42.38
C ALA A 423 -19.07 35.10 -43.49
N ASN A 424 -19.81 34.14 -44.07
CA ASN A 424 -20.85 34.43 -45.06
C ASN A 424 -21.99 35.26 -44.46
N LYS A 425 -22.45 34.94 -43.24
CA LYS A 425 -23.47 35.73 -42.51
C LYS A 425 -22.99 37.16 -42.23
N ALA A 426 -21.71 37.33 -41.92
CA ALA A 426 -21.07 38.63 -41.71
C ALA A 426 -20.72 39.38 -43.01
N LYS A 427 -21.01 38.80 -44.19
CA LYS A 427 -20.61 39.32 -45.51
C LYS A 427 -19.10 39.54 -45.67
N ASN A 428 -18.28 38.83 -44.88
CA ASN A 428 -16.82 38.85 -44.99
C ASN A 428 -16.39 37.76 -46.00
N LEU A 429 -16.32 38.15 -47.27
CA LEU A 429 -16.04 37.22 -48.37
C LEU A 429 -14.60 36.67 -48.33
N THR A 430 -13.63 37.46 -47.86
CA THR A 430 -12.23 37.03 -47.72
C THR A 430 -12.10 35.88 -46.75
N ASP A 431 -12.67 36.02 -45.55
CA ASP A 431 -12.63 34.95 -44.54
C ASP A 431 -13.46 33.75 -44.98
N LYS A 432 -14.59 33.95 -45.67
CA LYS A 432 -15.39 32.85 -46.22
C LYS A 432 -14.55 31.96 -47.14
N THR A 433 -13.86 32.56 -48.14
CA THR A 433 -13.02 31.81 -49.08
C THR A 433 -11.87 31.10 -48.36
N LYS A 434 -11.26 31.74 -47.36
CA LYS A 434 -10.23 31.12 -46.53
C LYS A 434 -10.73 29.87 -45.80
N TRP A 435 -11.89 29.95 -45.15
CA TRP A 435 -12.45 28.84 -44.39
C TRP A 435 -12.97 27.71 -45.27
N GLU A 436 -13.50 28.03 -46.45
CA GLU A 436 -13.87 27.04 -47.47
C GLU A 436 -12.65 26.22 -47.95
N ALA A 437 -11.49 26.86 -48.10
CA ALA A 437 -10.25 26.15 -48.45
C ALA A 437 -9.78 25.21 -47.33
N GLU A 438 -9.84 25.64 -46.06
CA GLU A 438 -9.46 24.79 -44.93
C GLU A 438 -10.44 23.62 -44.73
N GLU A 439 -11.75 23.85 -44.81
CA GLU A 439 -12.78 22.80 -44.78
C GLU A 439 -12.52 21.75 -45.87
N LYS A 440 -12.30 22.19 -47.11
CA LYS A 440 -11.96 21.28 -48.22
C LYS A 440 -10.70 20.46 -47.91
N LYS A 441 -9.64 21.10 -47.40
CA LYS A 441 -8.39 20.42 -47.04
C LYS A 441 -8.61 19.30 -46.02
N TRP A 442 -9.46 19.52 -45.01
CA TRP A 442 -9.73 18.50 -43.99
C TRP A 442 -10.68 17.40 -44.47
N ASN A 443 -11.66 17.73 -45.34
CA ASN A 443 -12.46 16.72 -46.06
C ASN A 443 -11.57 15.83 -46.93
N ASP A 444 -10.69 16.42 -47.75
CA ASP A 444 -9.75 15.67 -48.59
C ASP A 444 -8.82 14.80 -47.71
N ARG A 445 -8.40 15.31 -46.55
CA ARG A 445 -7.60 14.53 -45.58
C ARG A 445 -8.38 13.32 -45.06
N TYR A 446 -9.62 13.51 -44.63
CA TYR A 446 -10.49 12.44 -44.15
C TYR A 446 -10.59 11.30 -45.17
N GLU A 447 -10.88 11.63 -46.43
CA GLU A 447 -11.00 10.67 -47.53
C GLU A 447 -9.67 9.98 -47.88
N SER A 448 -8.55 10.68 -47.71
CA SER A 448 -7.22 10.13 -48.03
C SER A 448 -6.75 9.04 -47.06
N ILE A 449 -7.23 9.06 -45.81
CA ILE A 449 -6.87 8.07 -44.79
C ILE A 449 -7.63 6.79 -45.14
N LYS A 450 -6.98 5.76 -45.68
CA LYS A 450 -7.58 4.45 -45.99
C LYS A 450 -7.58 3.53 -44.78
N ASN A 451 -8.55 2.60 -44.70
CA ASN A 451 -8.62 1.59 -43.63
C ASN A 451 -7.32 0.78 -43.55
#